data_AF-A0A3G3GJN2-F1
#
_entry.id   AF-A0A3G3GJN2-F1
#
_cell.length_a   1.000
_cell.length_b   1.000
_cell.length_c   1.000
_cell.angle_alpha   90.00
_cell.angle_beta   90.00
_cell.angle_gamma   90.00
#
_symmetry.space_group_name_H-M   'P 1'
#
loop_
_entity.id
_entity.type
_entity.pdbx_description
1 polymer ?
#
loop_
_entity_poly.entity_id
_entity_poly.type
_entity_poly.pdbx_seq_one_letter_code
_entity_poly.pdbx_strand_id
1 'polypeptide(L)'
;MKAIEEIERWFETEIYYEGVQLYQKYGTNDYLKKFFNDGTERHRRALLSTELKELLEQLQLEAQQKAEARPSELQLLLREAGSLMDERTALKERARQLIERKLDTPQELGEIVLEIMQRITPRLDEIFGLRDFYEANGYLPETAALAVQSISDLYTRRNTLRTYLSRTAVKGSAKRQLWLNELFAIEQKLKGLKDAISNE
;
A
#
# COMPACT_ATOMS: atom_id res chain seq x y z
N MET A 1 -1.05 3.69 9.81
CA MET A 1 -2.29 2.92 9.97
C MET A 1 -2.11 1.75 10.92
N LYS A 2 -1.11 0.88 10.73
CA LYS A 2 -0.82 -0.26 11.63
C LYS A 2 -0.79 0.06 13.14
N ALA A 3 -0.29 1.24 13.55
CA ALA A 3 -0.27 1.65 14.95
C ALA A 3 -1.66 1.91 15.56
N ILE A 4 -2.55 2.55 14.79
CA ILE A 4 -3.94 2.86 15.20
C ILE A 4 -4.71 1.55 15.40
N GLU A 5 -4.67 0.66 14.41
CA GLU A 5 -5.35 -0.65 14.46
C GLU A 5 -4.84 -1.54 15.62
N GLU A 6 -3.53 -1.56 15.87
CA GLU A 6 -2.94 -2.33 16.97
C GLU A 6 -3.39 -1.81 18.34
N ILE A 7 -3.50 -0.48 18.51
CA ILE A 7 -3.96 0.14 19.76
C ILE A 7 -5.47 -0.02 19.95
N GLU A 8 -6.28 0.17 18.90
CA GLU A 8 -7.74 -0.04 18.96
C GLU A 8 -8.09 -1.47 19.35
N ARG A 9 -7.42 -2.45 18.73
CA ARG A 9 -7.61 -3.86 19.06
C ARG A 9 -7.24 -4.17 20.50
N TRP A 10 -6.24 -3.50 21.05
CA TRP A 10 -5.86 -3.69 22.46
C TRP A 10 -6.96 -3.23 23.41
N PHE A 11 -7.74 -2.19 23.10
CA PHE A 11 -8.87 -1.78 23.92
C PHE A 11 -10.01 -2.81 23.97
N GLU A 12 -10.02 -3.81 23.08
CA GLU A 12 -10.98 -4.92 23.15
C GLU A 12 -10.57 -6.00 24.16
N THR A 13 -9.26 -6.20 24.38
CA THR A 13 -8.72 -7.27 25.24
C THR A 13 -8.15 -6.75 26.56
N GLU A 14 -7.66 -5.51 26.60
CA GLU A 14 -7.01 -4.81 27.71
C GLU A 14 -5.91 -5.63 28.42
N ILE A 15 -5.20 -6.49 27.68
CA ILE A 15 -4.11 -7.30 28.23
C ILE A 15 -2.91 -6.39 28.54
N TYR A 16 -2.59 -6.21 29.82
CA TYR A 16 -1.58 -5.23 30.26
C TYR A 16 -0.23 -5.34 29.53
N TYR A 17 0.35 -6.54 29.44
CA TYR A 17 1.65 -6.73 28.82
C TYR A 17 1.66 -6.40 27.32
N GLU A 18 0.56 -6.66 26.61
CA GLU A 18 0.41 -6.25 25.21
C GLU A 18 0.37 -4.72 25.10
N GLY A 19 -0.35 -4.06 26.02
CA GLY A 19 -0.39 -2.60 26.10
C GLY A 19 0.98 -1.98 26.38
N VAL A 20 1.78 -2.59 27.27
CA VAL A 20 3.16 -2.14 27.52
C VAL A 20 4.03 -2.26 26.27
N GLN A 21 3.91 -3.36 25.52
CA GLN A 21 4.64 -3.52 24.25
C GLN A 21 4.24 -2.47 23.22
N LEU A 22 2.95 -2.17 23.11
CA LEU A 22 2.43 -1.12 22.23
C LEU A 22 2.99 0.25 22.62
N TYR A 23 2.97 0.57 23.91
CA TYR A 23 3.52 1.84 24.40
C TYR A 23 5.04 1.92 24.24
N GLN A 24 5.78 0.82 24.39
CA GLN A 24 7.22 0.81 24.09
C GLN A 24 7.52 1.11 22.62
N LYS A 25 6.69 0.57 21.72
CA LYS A 25 6.84 0.70 20.27
C LYS A 25 6.45 2.09 19.75
N TYR A 26 5.38 2.68 20.29
CA TYR A 26 4.79 3.91 19.74
C TYR A 26 4.81 5.11 20.70
N GLY A 27 4.98 4.87 22.00
CA GLY A 27 5.03 5.93 23.00
C GLY A 27 6.30 6.77 22.89
N THR A 28 6.21 8.01 23.36
CA THR A 28 7.28 9.01 23.26
C THR A 28 8.03 9.21 24.58
N ASN A 29 7.44 8.85 25.71
CA ASN A 29 7.99 9.10 27.04
C ASN A 29 8.81 7.91 27.59
N ASP A 30 10.13 8.06 27.62
CA ASP A 30 11.06 7.02 28.10
C ASP A 30 10.93 6.69 29.59
N TYR A 31 10.50 7.65 30.42
CA TYR A 31 10.22 7.39 31.83
C TYR A 31 9.02 6.44 31.96
N LEU A 32 7.93 6.73 31.24
CA LEU A 32 6.73 5.90 31.27
C LEU A 32 6.97 4.50 30.69
N LYS A 33 7.81 4.37 29.65
CA LYS A 33 8.24 3.06 29.13
C LYS A 33 8.88 2.18 30.19
N LYS A 34 9.74 2.75 31.05
CA LYS A 34 10.35 2.02 32.19
C LYS A 34 9.31 1.76 33.27
N PHE A 35 8.54 2.78 33.63
CA PHE A 35 7.52 2.72 34.68
C PHE A 35 6.48 1.62 34.45
N PHE A 36 6.04 1.42 33.20
CA PHE A 36 5.09 0.36 32.85
C PHE A 36 5.72 -1.04 32.85
N ASN A 37 7.03 -1.15 32.63
CA ASN A 37 7.73 -2.43 32.63
C ASN A 37 7.91 -3.00 34.05
N ASP A 38 7.91 -2.14 35.07
CA ASP A 38 8.26 -2.49 36.45
C ASP A 38 7.11 -3.13 37.27
N GLY A 39 5.91 -3.36 36.70
CA GLY A 39 4.81 -4.03 37.42
C GLY A 39 3.41 -3.82 36.82
N THR A 40 2.40 -4.52 37.36
CA THR A 40 1.03 -4.60 36.78
C THR A 40 -0.06 -3.99 37.67
N GLU A 41 0.33 -3.10 38.59
CA GLU A 41 -0.56 -2.46 39.58
C GLU A 41 -1.75 -1.75 38.92
N ARG A 42 -2.89 -1.72 39.62
CA ARG A 42 -4.14 -1.13 39.11
C ARG A 42 -3.97 0.33 38.64
N HIS A 43 -3.17 1.12 39.36
CA HIS A 43 -2.84 2.49 38.98
C HIS A 43 -2.07 2.56 37.66
N ARG A 44 -1.11 1.65 37.44
CA ARG A 44 -0.32 1.59 36.20
C ARG A 44 -1.16 1.16 35.01
N ARG A 45 -2.11 0.24 35.21
CA ARG A 45 -3.08 -0.15 34.16
C ARG A 45 -3.93 1.04 33.71
N ALA A 46 -4.46 1.80 34.67
CA ALA A 46 -5.25 3.00 34.37
C ALA A 46 -4.40 4.04 33.62
N LEU A 47 -3.19 4.33 34.11
CA LEU A 47 -2.29 5.28 33.46
C LEU A 47 -1.89 4.83 32.05
N LEU A 48 -1.58 3.54 31.85
CA LEU A 48 -1.27 2.98 30.53
C LEU A 48 -2.45 3.13 29.56
N SER A 49 -3.67 2.88 30.02
CA SER A 49 -4.89 3.06 29.22
C SER A 49 -5.09 4.52 28.81
N THR A 50 -4.90 5.46 29.74
CA THR A 50 -4.95 6.90 29.45
C THR A 50 -3.91 7.31 28.42
N GLU A 51 -2.66 6.90 28.61
CA GLU A 51 -1.55 7.23 27.72
C GLU A 51 -1.72 6.62 26.32
N LEU A 52 -2.19 5.37 26.21
CA LEU A 52 -2.50 4.75 24.91
C LEU A 52 -3.68 5.43 24.22
N LYS A 53 -4.66 5.94 24.98
CA LYS A 53 -5.78 6.70 24.42
C LYS A 53 -5.33 8.05 23.88
N GLU A 54 -4.53 8.79 24.64
CA GLU A 54 -3.94 10.06 24.18
C GLU A 54 -3.09 9.86 22.93
N LEU A 55 -2.27 8.81 22.91
CA LEU A 55 -1.46 8.43 21.75
C LEU A 55 -2.33 8.09 20.53
N LEU A 56 -3.43 7.36 20.73
CA LEU A 56 -4.40 7.04 19.68
C LEU A 56 -5.03 8.32 19.10
N GLU A 57 -5.50 9.23 19.95
CA GLU A 57 -6.10 10.50 19.55
C GLU A 57 -5.09 11.35 18.76
N GLN A 58 -3.84 11.43 19.21
CA GLN A 58 -2.78 12.14 18.48
C GLN A 58 -2.52 11.53 17.10
N LEU A 59 -2.40 10.19 17.01
CA LEU A 59 -2.16 9.50 15.74
C LEU A 59 -3.33 9.67 14.77
N GLN A 60 -4.57 9.67 15.27
CA GLN A 60 -5.77 9.93 14.48
C GLN A 60 -5.79 11.38 13.97
N LEU A 61 -5.46 12.36 14.81
CA LEU A 61 -5.39 13.76 14.43
C LEU A 61 -4.31 13.99 13.36
N GLU A 62 -3.12 13.44 13.53
CA GLU A 62 -2.04 13.52 12.54
C GLU A 62 -2.43 12.86 11.21
N ALA A 63 -3.11 11.71 11.26
CA ALA A 63 -3.62 11.04 10.08
C ALA A 63 -4.68 11.88 9.36
N GLN A 64 -5.57 12.52 10.10
CA GLN A 64 -6.59 13.40 9.55
C GLN A 64 -5.97 14.66 8.92
N GLN A 65 -5.04 15.32 9.61
CA GLN A 65 -4.32 16.48 9.07
C GLN A 65 -3.54 16.11 7.81
N LYS A 66 -2.88 14.95 7.79
CA LYS A 66 -2.22 14.45 6.57
C LYS A 66 -3.21 14.18 5.45
N ALA A 67 -4.41 13.67 5.75
CA ALA A 67 -5.45 13.45 4.76
C ALA A 67 -6.01 14.77 4.20
N GLU A 68 -6.23 15.77 5.05
CA GLU A 68 -6.70 17.11 4.67
C GLU A 68 -5.64 17.90 3.90
N ALA A 69 -4.36 17.70 4.22
CA ALA A 69 -3.23 18.30 3.50
C ALA A 69 -2.96 17.67 2.13
N ARG A 70 -3.63 16.55 1.77
CA ARG A 70 -3.45 15.96 0.43
C ARG A 70 -4.04 16.88 -0.65
N PRO A 71 -3.37 17.04 -1.80
CA PRO A 71 -3.91 17.75 -2.95
C PRO A 71 -5.29 17.21 -3.33
N SER A 72 -6.19 18.11 -3.74
CA SER A 72 -7.56 17.76 -4.15
C SER A 72 -7.59 16.72 -5.26
N GLU A 73 -6.63 16.76 -6.18
CA GLU A 73 -6.44 15.77 -7.24
C GLU A 73 -6.25 14.36 -6.69
N LEU A 74 -5.36 14.18 -5.71
CA LEU A 74 -5.11 12.88 -5.08
C LEU A 74 -6.35 12.39 -4.32
N GLN A 75 -7.10 13.30 -3.67
CA GLN A 75 -8.34 12.94 -2.98
C GLN A 75 -9.40 12.41 -3.96
N LEU A 76 -9.54 13.03 -5.13
CA LEU A 76 -10.45 12.57 -6.19
C LEU A 76 -10.04 11.19 -6.71
N LEU A 77 -8.75 10.97 -6.96
CA LEU A 77 -8.22 9.67 -7.38
C LEU A 77 -8.48 8.59 -6.33
N LEU A 78 -8.31 8.89 -5.04
CA LEU A 78 -8.60 7.91 -3.97
C LEU A 78 -10.09 7.57 -3.87
N ARG A 79 -10.99 8.53 -4.14
CA ARG A 79 -12.44 8.23 -4.26
C ARG A 79 -12.72 7.32 -5.46
N GLU A 80 -12.09 7.59 -6.61
CA GLU A 80 -12.16 6.73 -7.79
C GLU A 80 -11.69 5.30 -7.46
N ALA A 81 -10.57 5.15 -6.76
CA ALA A 81 -10.07 3.84 -6.32
C ALA A 81 -11.07 3.11 -5.42
N GLY A 82 -11.78 3.82 -4.54
CA GLY A 82 -12.88 3.25 -3.75
C GLY A 82 -13.97 2.66 -4.64
N SER A 83 -14.47 3.43 -5.61
CA SER A 83 -15.49 2.95 -6.55
C SER A 83 -15.01 1.75 -7.39
N LEU A 84 -13.74 1.75 -7.81
CA LEU A 84 -13.14 0.63 -8.55
C LEU A 84 -13.01 -0.64 -7.69
N MET A 85 -12.74 -0.51 -6.39
CA MET A 85 -12.73 -1.65 -5.47
C MET A 85 -14.13 -2.24 -5.26
N ASP A 86 -15.15 -1.40 -5.15
CA ASP A 86 -16.54 -1.84 -5.05
C ASP A 86 -16.98 -2.55 -6.32
N GLU A 87 -16.65 -1.98 -7.49
CA GLU A 87 -16.92 -2.59 -8.80
C GLU A 87 -16.24 -3.95 -8.95
N ARG A 88 -14.95 -4.04 -8.59
CA ARG A 88 -14.21 -5.31 -8.57
C ARG A 88 -14.87 -6.35 -7.67
N THR A 89 -15.39 -5.92 -6.52
CA THR A 89 -16.05 -6.80 -5.56
C THR A 89 -17.36 -7.32 -6.14
N ALA A 90 -18.18 -6.45 -6.75
CA ALA A 90 -19.41 -6.83 -7.42
C ALA A 90 -19.17 -7.81 -8.58
N LEU A 91 -18.13 -7.57 -9.40
CA LEU A 91 -17.74 -8.47 -10.49
C LEU A 91 -17.30 -9.85 -9.99
N LYS A 92 -16.50 -9.91 -8.92
CA LYS A 92 -16.12 -11.17 -8.28
C LYS A 92 -17.33 -11.92 -7.74
N GLU A 93 -18.28 -11.21 -7.14
CA GLU A 93 -19.49 -11.82 -6.61
C GLU A 93 -20.37 -12.39 -7.74
N ARG A 94 -20.53 -11.65 -8.85
CA ARG A 94 -21.19 -12.17 -10.05
C ARG A 94 -20.50 -13.43 -10.58
N ALA A 95 -19.17 -13.44 -10.64
CA ALA A 95 -18.41 -14.61 -11.06
C ALA A 95 -18.64 -15.83 -10.14
N ARG A 96 -18.70 -15.63 -8.81
CA ARG A 96 -19.03 -16.71 -7.87
C ARG A 96 -20.42 -17.29 -8.13
N GLN A 97 -21.42 -16.44 -8.34
CA GLN A 97 -22.78 -16.87 -8.63
C GLN A 97 -22.90 -17.67 -9.93
N LEU A 98 -22.15 -17.29 -10.97
CA LEU A 98 -22.11 -18.05 -12.23
C LEU A 98 -21.55 -19.46 -12.02
N ILE A 99 -20.45 -19.57 -11.29
CA ILE A 99 -19.79 -20.84 -10.95
C ILE A 99 -20.72 -21.72 -10.09
N GLU A 100 -21.34 -21.16 -9.05
CA GLU A 100 -22.25 -21.90 -8.16
C GLU A 100 -23.47 -22.46 -8.89
N ARG A 101 -24.01 -21.70 -9.84
CA ARG A 101 -25.16 -22.12 -10.65
C ARG A 101 -24.79 -23.12 -11.74
N LYS A 102 -23.49 -23.47 -11.91
CA LYS A 102 -22.96 -24.28 -13.01
C LYS A 102 -23.38 -23.74 -14.39
N LEU A 103 -23.66 -22.44 -14.46
CA LEU A 103 -23.90 -21.71 -15.69
C LEU A 103 -22.54 -21.22 -16.17
N ASP A 104 -21.64 -22.17 -16.43
CA ASP A 104 -20.29 -21.89 -16.87
C ASP A 104 -20.33 -21.49 -18.35
N THR A 105 -20.79 -20.29 -18.65
CA THR A 105 -20.54 -19.64 -19.94
C THR A 105 -19.09 -19.15 -19.91
N PRO A 106 -18.16 -19.79 -20.64
CA PRO A 106 -16.73 -19.44 -20.57
C PRO A 106 -16.46 -18.01 -21.05
N GLN A 107 -17.37 -17.45 -21.83
CA GLN A 107 -17.34 -16.08 -22.32
C GLN A 107 -17.59 -15.06 -21.22
N GLU A 108 -18.67 -15.20 -20.44
CA GLU A 108 -19.05 -14.20 -19.43
C GLU A 108 -18.05 -14.16 -18.25
N LEU A 109 -17.56 -15.33 -17.81
CA LEU A 109 -16.47 -15.39 -16.84
C LEU A 109 -15.17 -14.80 -17.41
N GLY A 110 -14.88 -15.06 -18.68
CA GLY A 110 -13.73 -14.48 -19.38
C GLY A 110 -13.80 -12.96 -19.43
N GLU A 111 -14.95 -12.39 -19.76
CA GLU A 111 -15.21 -10.95 -19.77
C GLU A 111 -15.00 -10.33 -18.39
N ILE A 112 -15.54 -10.93 -17.33
CA ILE A 112 -15.35 -10.46 -15.96
C ILE A 112 -13.86 -10.43 -15.59
N VAL A 113 -13.12 -11.49 -15.91
CA VAL A 113 -11.68 -11.57 -15.61
C VAL A 113 -10.90 -10.52 -16.40
N LEU A 114 -11.20 -10.35 -17.69
CA LEU A 114 -10.55 -9.35 -18.54
C LEU A 114 -10.82 -7.94 -18.02
N GLU A 115 -12.05 -7.64 -17.62
CA GLU A 115 -12.44 -6.35 -17.07
C GLU A 115 -11.65 -6.01 -15.80
N ILE A 116 -11.56 -6.97 -14.88
CA ILE A 116 -10.77 -6.82 -13.65
C ILE A 116 -9.28 -6.64 -13.97
N MET A 117 -8.72 -7.45 -14.86
CA MET A 117 -7.28 -7.49 -15.12
C MET A 117 -6.78 -6.35 -16.01
N GLN A 118 -7.58 -5.88 -16.97
CA GLN A 118 -7.13 -4.92 -17.99
C GLN A 118 -7.56 -3.50 -17.69
N ARG A 119 -8.71 -3.30 -17.01
CA ARG A 119 -9.17 -1.96 -16.64
C ARG A 119 -8.97 -1.67 -15.16
N ILE A 120 -9.57 -2.48 -14.29
CA ILE A 120 -9.66 -2.12 -12.86
C ILE A 120 -8.31 -2.22 -12.17
N THR A 121 -7.60 -3.34 -12.32
CA THR A 121 -6.32 -3.58 -11.62
C THR A 121 -5.25 -2.55 -12.02
N PRO A 122 -4.99 -2.28 -13.31
CA PRO A 122 -3.96 -1.31 -13.69
C PRO A 122 -4.28 0.12 -13.20
N ARG A 123 -5.56 0.52 -13.21
CA ARG A 123 -5.97 1.84 -12.73
C ARG A 123 -5.82 1.96 -11.21
N LEU A 124 -6.16 0.92 -10.45
CA LEU A 124 -5.89 0.87 -9.02
C LEU A 124 -4.39 0.97 -8.72
N ASP A 125 -3.56 0.24 -9.46
CA ASP A 125 -2.10 0.27 -9.31
C ASP A 125 -1.53 1.68 -9.57
N GLU A 126 -2.06 2.39 -10.58
CA GLU A 126 -1.68 3.77 -10.87
C GLU A 126 -2.04 4.72 -9.72
N ILE A 127 -3.29 4.65 -9.22
CA ILE A 127 -3.76 5.52 -8.14
C ILE A 127 -2.97 5.26 -6.85
N PHE A 128 -2.73 4.00 -6.50
CA PHE A 128 -1.93 3.68 -5.33
C PHE A 128 -0.47 4.04 -5.50
N GLY A 129 0.11 3.91 -6.70
CA GLY A 129 1.45 4.40 -7.00
C GLY A 129 1.58 5.90 -6.78
N LEU A 130 0.59 6.68 -7.24
CA LEU A 130 0.54 8.14 -7.00
C LEU A 130 0.45 8.49 -5.51
N ARG A 131 -0.37 7.75 -4.78
CA ARG A 131 -0.48 7.91 -3.32
C ARG A 131 0.85 7.62 -2.63
N ASP A 132 1.47 6.48 -2.94
CA ASP A 132 2.72 6.05 -2.31
C ASP A 132 3.86 7.03 -2.64
N PHE A 133 3.90 7.54 -3.87
CA PHE A 133 4.83 8.59 -4.28
C PHE A 133 4.64 9.87 -3.46
N TYR A 134 3.39 10.33 -3.32
CA TYR A 134 3.07 11.54 -2.53
C TYR A 134 3.43 11.35 -1.06
N GLU A 135 3.11 10.20 -0.47
CA GLU A 135 3.44 9.89 0.93
C GLU A 135 4.95 9.84 1.17
N ALA A 136 5.75 9.45 0.17
CA ALA A 136 7.20 9.42 0.25
C ALA A 136 7.88 10.79 0.00
N ASN A 137 7.36 11.60 -0.93
CA ASN A 137 8.06 12.80 -1.43
C ASN A 137 7.39 14.13 -1.05
N GLY A 138 6.12 14.11 -0.64
CA GLY A 138 5.35 15.32 -0.27
C GLY A 138 4.83 16.15 -1.45
N TYR A 139 5.01 15.69 -2.69
CA TYR A 139 4.48 16.33 -3.90
C TYR A 139 3.93 15.29 -4.90
N LEU A 140 3.06 15.71 -5.81
CA LEU A 140 2.54 14.86 -6.89
C LEU A 140 3.45 14.94 -8.12
N PRO A 141 3.66 13.83 -8.83
CA PRO A 141 4.47 13.83 -10.04
C PRO A 141 3.71 14.49 -11.19
N GLU A 142 4.40 15.31 -11.99
CA GLU A 142 3.82 16.01 -13.15
C GLU A 142 3.33 15.06 -14.25
N THR A 143 3.76 13.79 -14.24
CA THR A 143 3.31 12.76 -15.17
C THR A 143 3.10 11.42 -14.45
N ALA A 144 2.01 10.71 -14.79
CA ALA A 144 1.69 9.39 -14.25
C ALA A 144 2.80 8.34 -14.47
N ALA A 145 3.66 8.56 -15.47
CA ALA A 145 4.83 7.71 -15.73
C ALA A 145 5.87 7.71 -14.59
N LEU A 146 5.93 8.78 -13.77
CA LEU A 146 6.86 8.90 -12.65
C LEU A 146 6.33 8.28 -11.35
N ALA A 147 5.01 8.09 -11.24
CA ALA A 147 4.33 7.55 -10.05
C ALA A 147 4.46 6.01 -9.91
N VAL A 148 4.77 5.33 -11.02
CA VAL A 148 4.78 3.87 -11.05
C VAL A 148 6.16 3.34 -10.68
N GLN A 149 6.20 2.75 -9.47
CA GLN A 149 7.26 1.96 -8.81
C GLN A 149 8.25 2.79 -7.97
N SER A 150 8.32 2.46 -6.67
CA SER A 150 9.41 2.91 -5.81
C SER A 150 10.75 2.49 -6.43
N ILE A 151 11.84 3.21 -6.13
CA ILE A 151 13.18 2.86 -6.64
C ILE A 151 13.51 1.38 -6.36
N SER A 152 13.13 0.89 -5.17
CA SER A 152 13.29 -0.52 -4.78
C SER A 152 12.50 -1.47 -5.70
N ASP A 153 11.26 -1.11 -6.04
CA ASP A 153 10.41 -1.91 -6.92
C ASP A 153 10.93 -1.90 -8.36
N LEU A 154 11.44 -0.76 -8.85
CA LEU A 154 12.10 -0.65 -10.15
C LEU A 154 13.31 -1.59 -10.22
N TYR A 155 14.16 -1.63 -9.17
CA TYR A 155 15.28 -2.57 -9.11
C TYR A 155 14.84 -4.03 -9.06
N THR A 156 13.79 -4.33 -8.29
CA THR A 156 13.24 -5.70 -8.16
C THR A 156 12.68 -6.19 -9.49
N ARG A 157 11.90 -5.34 -10.18
CA ARG A 157 11.34 -5.64 -11.50
C ARG A 157 12.43 -5.77 -12.56
N ARG A 158 13.44 -4.89 -12.56
CA ARG A 158 14.64 -4.98 -13.42
C ARG A 158 15.33 -6.34 -13.28
N ASN A 159 15.58 -6.79 -12.06
CA ASN A 159 16.26 -8.06 -11.78
C ASN A 159 15.42 -9.27 -12.21
N THR A 160 14.10 -9.19 -12.04
CA THR A 160 13.16 -10.22 -12.49
C THR A 160 13.17 -10.34 -14.02
N LEU A 161 13.08 -9.22 -14.73
CA LEU A 161 13.14 -9.19 -16.20
C LEU A 161 14.47 -9.72 -16.73
N ARG A 162 15.61 -9.37 -16.11
CA ARG A 162 16.92 -9.93 -16.49
C ARG A 162 16.97 -11.45 -16.33
N THR A 163 16.34 -11.98 -15.27
CA THR A 163 16.26 -13.42 -15.02
C THR A 163 15.38 -14.12 -16.06
N TYR A 164 14.25 -13.51 -16.45
CA TYR A 164 13.37 -14.07 -17.47
C TYR A 164 14.02 -14.05 -18.86
N LEU A 165 14.70 -12.95 -19.20
CA LEU A 165 15.43 -12.80 -20.46
C LEU A 165 16.62 -13.77 -20.58
N SER A 166 17.32 -14.08 -19.49
CA SER A 166 18.41 -15.06 -19.50
C SER A 166 17.90 -16.50 -19.64
N ARG A 167 16.73 -16.81 -19.08
CA ARG A 167 16.10 -18.14 -19.14
C ARG A 167 15.32 -18.39 -20.43
N THR A 168 14.98 -17.35 -21.20
CA THR A 168 14.25 -17.55 -22.46
C THR A 168 15.20 -17.96 -23.59
N ALA A 169 15.18 -19.25 -23.93
CA ALA A 169 15.99 -19.82 -25.01
C ALA A 169 15.55 -19.36 -26.42
N VAL A 170 14.27 -19.01 -26.61
CA VAL A 170 13.72 -18.62 -27.91
C VAL A 170 14.11 -17.17 -28.23
N LYS A 171 15.06 -17.01 -29.15
CA LYS A 171 15.39 -15.71 -29.75
C LYS A 171 14.23 -15.26 -30.65
N GLY A 172 13.75 -14.02 -30.45
CA GLY A 172 12.72 -13.42 -31.30
C GLY A 172 11.26 -13.64 -30.88
N SER A 173 10.97 -14.19 -29.70
CA SER A 173 9.58 -14.27 -29.23
C SER A 173 9.01 -12.87 -28.95
N ALA A 174 7.75 -12.63 -29.31
CA ALA A 174 7.08 -11.35 -29.04
C ALA A 174 7.14 -10.97 -27.55
N LYS A 175 7.02 -11.96 -26.65
CA LYS A 175 7.18 -11.78 -25.20
C LYS A 175 8.58 -11.31 -24.81
N ARG A 176 9.63 -11.83 -25.44
CA ARG A 176 11.01 -11.40 -25.19
C ARG A 176 11.23 -9.96 -25.61
N GLN A 177 10.65 -9.54 -26.73
CA GLN A 177 10.73 -8.16 -27.20
C GLN A 177 10.02 -7.20 -26.23
N LEU A 178 8.85 -7.60 -25.72
CA LEU A 178 8.13 -6.83 -24.69
C LEU A 178 8.98 -6.67 -23.41
N TRP A 179 9.60 -7.75 -22.92
CA TRP A 179 10.47 -7.68 -21.74
C TRP A 179 11.72 -6.84 -21.95
N LEU A 180 12.30 -6.83 -23.16
CA LEU A 180 13.43 -5.95 -23.49
C LEU A 180 13.02 -4.47 -23.47
N ASN A 181 11.87 -4.15 -24.06
CA ASN A 181 11.34 -2.79 -24.07
C ASN A 181 11.02 -2.31 -22.64
N GLU A 182 10.41 -3.17 -21.83
CA GLU A 182 10.11 -2.90 -20.42
C GLU A 182 11.40 -2.69 -19.61
N LEU A 183 12.41 -3.55 -19.79
CA LEU A 183 13.69 -3.42 -19.13
C LEU A 183 14.37 -2.08 -19.49
N PHE A 184 14.36 -1.70 -20.76
CA PHE A 184 14.93 -0.44 -21.23
C PHE A 184 14.22 0.77 -20.59
N ALA A 185 12.89 0.75 -20.53
CA ALA A 185 12.12 1.81 -19.89
C ALA A 185 12.44 1.96 -18.39
N ILE A 186 12.59 0.84 -17.68
CA ILE A 186 12.98 0.83 -16.25
C ILE A 186 14.40 1.37 -16.07
N GLU A 187 15.34 0.98 -16.93
CA GLU A 187 16.73 1.48 -16.86
C GLU A 187 16.83 2.98 -17.13
N GLN A 188 16.06 3.51 -18.08
CA GLN A 188 15.97 4.96 -18.32
C GLN A 188 15.38 5.70 -17.12
N LYS A 189 14.32 5.17 -16.50
CA LYS A 189 13.73 5.75 -15.28
C LYS A 189 14.72 5.77 -14.12
N LEU A 190 15.41 4.65 -13.87
CA LEU A 190 16.43 4.56 -12.81
C LEU A 190 17.60 5.52 -13.05
N LYS A 191 18.00 5.71 -14.31
CA LYS A 191 19.05 6.66 -14.68
C LYS A 191 18.62 8.11 -14.41
N GLY A 192 17.42 8.50 -14.87
CA GLY A 192 16.89 9.85 -14.63
C GLY A 192 16.76 10.18 -13.14
N LEU A 193 16.31 9.22 -12.33
CA LEU A 193 16.22 9.38 -10.88
C LEU A 193 17.60 9.52 -10.22
N LYS A 194 18.61 8.79 -10.71
CA LYS A 194 19.98 8.89 -10.19
C LYS A 194 20.63 10.23 -10.54
N ASP A 195 20.37 10.73 -11.73
CA ASP A 195 20.88 12.03 -12.19
C ASP A 195 20.21 13.20 -11.45
N ALA A 196 18.95 13.04 -11.02
CA ALA A 196 18.25 14.00 -10.16
C ALA A 196 18.85 14.07 -8.74
N ILE A 197 19.12 12.91 -8.13
CA ILE A 197 19.73 12.82 -6.79
C ILE A 197 21.18 13.32 -6.76
N SER A 198 21.89 13.26 -7.89
CA SER A 198 23.31 13.68 -7.96
C SER A 198 23.50 15.18 -8.23
N ASN A 199 22.42 15.91 -8.53
CA ASN A 199 22.42 17.35 -8.81
C ASN A 199 21.81 18.19 -7.68
N GLU A 200 21.44 17.56 -6.56
CA GLU A 200 21.15 18.20 -5.26
C GLU A 200 22.36 18.08 -4.33
#